data_AF-A0A3D2VMD3-F1
#
_entry.id   AF-A0A3D2VMD3-F1
#
_cell.length_a   1.000
_cell.length_b   1.000
_cell.length_c   1.000
_cell.angle_alpha   90.00
_cell.angle_beta   90.00
_cell.angle_gamma   90.00
#
_symmetry.space_group_name_H-M   'P 1'
#
loop_
_entity.id
_entity.type
_entity.pdbx_description
1 polymer ?
#
loop_
_entity_poly.entity_id
_entity_poly.type
_entity_poly.pdbx_seq_one_letter_code
_entity_poly.pdbx_strand_id
1 'polypeptide(L)'
;QAEEITMAHLKSAPESRGHGFDPKRSLLVLPSRQTHTMYLIAGADLTIKIADETRATYAEGAPSSKKDASLTAWEKEQVIRRFTLKGGQVGTTFLNAYTQDGRPWVEPLEIRVVDNQDCRQAEDRGKITPKLREELQALSFRDALIRVAEDQMRSAIGLSGSGGNGRYDDPGINWCGSFVHWCYAAVSGAKGVANPFGSAGGANNSLRSGIKALYAGLRDEGQFTVIRYEGPDRYGGLKKIQQLIDIGPSNPVMRGDICLPRENKGDTFPHVCMVYDPPDGSGTFTTIDGNQTGAYRPEGASPDCIGINVHDANKKWTDGKTYAFAFVHVKTI
;
A
#
# COMPACT_ATOMS: atom_id res chain seq x y z
N GLN A 1 0.76 20.31 2.90
CA GLN A 1 -0.51 20.68 3.56
C GLN A 1 -1.62 20.02 2.75
N ALA A 2 -2.49 19.23 3.38
CA ALA A 2 -3.68 18.75 2.68
C ALA A 2 -4.57 19.97 2.41
N GLU A 3 -4.98 20.15 1.16
CA GLU A 3 -5.95 21.17 0.77
C GLU A 3 -7.22 20.97 1.60
N GLU A 4 -7.71 22.02 2.27
CA GLU A 4 -8.89 21.91 3.11
C GLU A 4 -10.11 21.73 2.19
N ILE A 5 -10.67 20.52 2.18
CA ILE A 5 -11.85 20.19 1.37
C ILE A 5 -13.04 20.95 1.96
N THR A 6 -13.50 21.97 1.25
CA THR A 6 -14.64 22.84 1.63
C THR A 6 -15.91 22.52 0.83
N MET A 7 -15.99 21.30 0.30
CA MET A 7 -17.14 20.80 -0.45
C MET A 7 -17.72 19.54 0.20
N ALA A 8 -18.95 19.19 -0.19
CA ALA A 8 -19.55 17.93 0.25
C ALA A 8 -18.68 16.74 -0.16
N HIS A 9 -18.54 15.76 0.73
CA HIS A 9 -17.68 14.60 0.50
C HIS A 9 -18.05 13.43 1.42
N LEU A 10 -17.51 12.26 1.10
CA LEU A 10 -17.67 11.03 1.87
C LEU A 10 -16.45 10.80 2.77
N LYS A 11 -16.71 10.35 4.00
CA LYS A 11 -15.66 10.01 4.97
C LYS A 11 -16.03 8.72 5.69
N SER A 12 -15.06 7.83 5.94
CA SER A 12 -15.31 6.67 6.80
C SER A 12 -15.60 7.13 8.21
N ALA A 13 -16.59 6.51 8.85
CA ALA A 13 -16.81 6.74 10.27
C ALA A 13 -15.67 6.12 11.11
N PRO A 14 -15.34 6.69 12.28
CA PRO A 14 -14.24 6.25 13.14
C PRO A 14 -14.38 4.80 13.62
N GLU A 15 -15.62 4.35 13.89
CA GLU A 15 -15.90 2.99 14.34
C GLU A 15 -15.54 1.93 13.30
N SER A 16 -15.54 2.28 12.01
CA SER A 16 -15.12 1.40 10.92
C SER A 16 -13.61 1.44 10.68
N ARG A 17 -12.87 2.28 11.42
CA ARG A 17 -11.41 2.47 11.35
C ARG A 17 -10.87 2.73 9.94
N GLY A 18 -11.71 3.10 8.98
CA GLY A 18 -11.31 3.28 7.59
C GLY A 18 -11.00 1.99 6.81
N HIS A 19 -11.30 0.80 7.35
CA HIS A 19 -10.98 -0.46 6.69
C HIS A 19 -11.64 -0.56 5.30
N GLY A 20 -10.83 -0.79 4.27
CA GLY A 20 -11.25 -0.89 2.88
C GLY A 20 -11.56 0.44 2.19
N PHE A 21 -11.59 1.57 2.91
CA PHE A 21 -11.91 2.88 2.32
C PHE A 21 -10.65 3.59 1.84
N ASP A 22 -10.61 3.91 0.54
CA ASP A 22 -9.60 4.76 -0.08
C ASP A 22 -10.21 6.09 -0.51
N PRO A 23 -10.02 7.17 0.28
CA PRO A 23 -10.60 8.47 -0.03
C PRO A 23 -10.00 9.11 -1.30
N LYS A 24 -8.76 8.76 -1.67
CA LYS A 24 -8.10 9.37 -2.84
C LYS A 24 -8.68 8.85 -4.17
N ARG A 25 -9.30 7.68 -4.14
CA ARG A 25 -9.83 7.00 -5.34
C ARG A 25 -11.33 6.81 -5.28
N SER A 26 -11.98 7.44 -4.29
CA SER A 26 -13.40 7.25 -3.97
C SER A 26 -13.81 5.77 -4.06
N LEU A 27 -13.07 4.91 -3.34
CA LEU A 27 -13.25 3.45 -3.38
C LEU A 27 -13.49 2.89 -1.98
N LEU A 28 -14.45 1.98 -1.86
CA LEU A 28 -14.65 1.13 -0.70
C LEU A 28 -14.57 -0.35 -1.09
N VAL A 29 -13.61 -1.08 -0.54
CA VAL A 29 -13.57 -2.54 -0.57
C VAL A 29 -14.33 -3.08 0.63
N LEU A 30 -15.47 -3.74 0.37
CA LEU A 30 -16.42 -4.16 1.40
C LEU A 30 -16.58 -5.68 1.40
N PRO A 31 -16.26 -6.40 2.49
CA PRO A 31 -16.50 -7.84 2.52
C PRO A 31 -18.00 -8.16 2.42
N SER A 32 -18.33 -9.26 1.74
CA SER A 32 -19.71 -9.75 1.67
C SER A 32 -20.26 -9.97 3.07
N ARG A 33 -21.51 -9.52 3.29
CA ARG A 33 -22.26 -9.58 4.56
C ARG A 33 -21.71 -8.72 5.70
N GLN A 34 -20.58 -8.04 5.51
CA GLN A 34 -20.08 -7.07 6.47
C GLN A 34 -20.69 -5.69 6.22
N THR A 35 -20.55 -4.83 7.22
CA THR A 35 -21.04 -3.46 7.18
C THR A 35 -19.92 -2.45 7.37
N HIS A 36 -20.05 -1.30 6.71
CA HIS A 36 -19.14 -0.18 6.87
C HIS A 36 -19.93 1.10 7.08
N THR A 37 -19.61 1.86 8.12
CA THR A 37 -20.29 3.11 8.42
C THR A 37 -19.57 4.27 7.75
N MET A 38 -20.33 5.10 7.04
CA MET A 38 -19.84 6.27 6.33
C MET A 38 -20.56 7.53 6.81
N TYR A 39 -19.89 8.66 6.63
CA TYR A 39 -20.44 10.00 6.75
C TYR A 39 -20.52 10.65 5.37
N LEU A 40 -21.64 11.31 5.11
CA LEU A 40 -21.79 12.32 4.07
C LEU A 40 -21.77 13.69 4.74
N ILE A 41 -20.70 14.43 4.51
CA ILE A 41 -20.47 15.76 5.08
C ILE A 41 -20.98 16.81 4.11
N ALA A 42 -21.65 17.85 4.63
CA ALA A 42 -22.29 18.92 3.86
C ALA A 42 -23.31 18.43 2.81
N GLY A 43 -24.02 17.33 3.09
CA GLY A 43 -24.98 16.72 2.15
C GLY A 43 -26.42 16.66 2.67
N ALA A 44 -26.89 17.71 3.34
CA ALA A 44 -28.23 17.76 3.95
C ALA A 44 -29.36 17.57 2.92
N ASP A 45 -29.16 18.10 1.72
CA ASP A 45 -30.09 18.14 0.60
C ASP A 45 -29.83 17.06 -0.47
N LEU A 46 -28.81 16.22 -0.26
CA LEU A 46 -28.42 15.19 -1.22
C LEU A 46 -29.22 13.90 -1.02
N THR A 47 -29.54 13.20 -2.10
CA THR A 47 -30.15 11.86 -2.06
C THR A 47 -29.10 10.81 -2.42
N ILE A 48 -28.90 9.82 -1.55
CA ILE A 48 -27.98 8.71 -1.76
C ILE A 48 -28.69 7.60 -2.55
N LYS A 49 -28.02 7.02 -3.55
CA LYS A 49 -28.50 5.82 -4.25
C LYS A 49 -27.36 4.86 -4.55
N ILE A 50 -27.64 3.56 -4.45
CA ILE A 50 -26.76 2.51 -4.95
C ILE A 50 -27.24 2.07 -6.33
N ALA A 51 -26.33 1.97 -7.30
CA ALA A 51 -26.67 1.60 -8.68
C ALA A 51 -27.17 0.14 -8.81
N ASP A 52 -26.51 -0.79 -8.10
CA ASP A 52 -26.89 -2.21 -8.00
C ASP A 52 -26.98 -2.62 -6.52
N GLU A 53 -28.21 -2.69 -6.01
CA GLU A 53 -28.51 -3.05 -4.62
C GLU A 53 -28.27 -4.52 -4.29
N THR A 54 -28.08 -5.38 -5.30
CA THR A 54 -27.69 -6.78 -5.06
C THR A 54 -26.24 -6.90 -4.58
N ARG A 55 -25.39 -5.91 -4.91
CA ARG A 55 -23.99 -5.82 -4.48
C ARG A 55 -23.89 -5.13 -3.15
N ALA A 56 -24.53 -3.98 -2.96
CA ALA A 56 -24.48 -3.30 -1.67
C ALA A 56 -25.80 -2.59 -1.39
N THR A 57 -26.20 -2.55 -0.13
CA THR A 57 -27.32 -1.72 0.32
C THR A 57 -26.84 -0.67 1.29
N TYR A 58 -27.64 0.38 1.50
CA TYR A 58 -27.38 1.37 2.54
C TYR A 58 -28.60 1.55 3.43
N ALA A 59 -28.35 1.92 4.68
CA ALA A 59 -29.38 2.33 5.62
C ALA A 59 -28.93 3.61 6.33
N GLU A 60 -29.81 4.62 6.39
CA GLU A 60 -29.54 5.82 7.17
C GLU A 60 -29.50 5.49 8.66
N GLY A 61 -28.51 6.01 9.35
CA GLY A 61 -28.37 5.90 10.79
C GLY A 61 -28.82 7.19 11.47
N ALA A 62 -29.13 7.10 12.76
CA ALA A 62 -29.31 8.29 13.58
C ALA A 62 -28.06 9.21 13.46
N PRO A 63 -28.23 10.54 13.42
CA PRO A 63 -27.11 11.46 13.46
C PRO A 63 -26.24 11.18 14.69
N SER A 64 -24.91 11.14 14.52
CA SER A 64 -24.04 11.03 15.68
C SER A 64 -24.17 12.30 16.52
N SER A 65 -24.52 12.15 17.81
CA SER A 65 -24.54 13.28 18.76
C SER A 65 -23.14 13.78 19.13
N LYS A 66 -22.09 13.00 18.81
CA LYS A 66 -20.69 13.37 19.02
C LYS A 66 -20.01 13.64 17.67
N LYS A 67 -19.52 14.86 17.49
CA LYS A 67 -18.67 15.22 16.34
C LYS A 67 -17.27 14.64 16.59
N ASP A 68 -16.81 13.87 15.62
CA ASP A 68 -15.56 13.12 15.73
C ASP A 68 -14.31 14.03 15.76
N ALA A 69 -13.26 13.59 16.46
CA ALA A 69 -12.04 14.37 16.65
C ALA A 69 -11.21 14.50 15.36
N SER A 70 -11.27 13.52 14.45
CA SER A 70 -10.63 13.54 13.13
C SER A 70 -11.32 14.46 12.12
N LEU A 71 -12.43 15.08 12.50
CA LEU A 71 -13.08 16.08 11.67
C LEU A 71 -12.35 17.43 11.73
N THR A 72 -12.21 18.09 10.58
CA THR A 72 -11.68 19.45 10.49
C THR A 72 -12.61 20.45 11.17
N ALA A 73 -12.13 21.68 11.40
CA ALA A 73 -12.96 22.75 11.95
C ALA A 73 -14.17 23.02 11.04
N TRP A 74 -13.94 23.13 9.72
CA TRP A 74 -15.00 23.30 8.74
C TRP A 74 -15.99 22.13 8.72
N GLU A 75 -15.53 20.87 8.67
CA GLU A 75 -16.39 19.68 8.67
C GLU A 75 -17.30 19.64 9.92
N LYS A 76 -16.78 20.07 11.07
CA LYS A 76 -17.55 20.18 12.32
C LYS A 76 -18.65 21.23 12.25
N GLU A 77 -18.63 22.18 11.32
CA GLU A 77 -19.70 23.16 11.15
C GLU A 77 -20.80 22.68 10.20
N GLN A 78 -20.54 21.62 9.43
CA GLN A 78 -21.47 21.11 8.42
C GLN A 78 -22.53 20.17 8.99
N VAL A 79 -23.58 19.93 8.19
CA VAL A 79 -24.50 18.80 8.40
C VAL A 79 -23.78 17.50 8.04
N ILE A 80 -23.75 16.56 8.99
CA ILE A 80 -23.11 15.25 8.83
C ILE A 80 -24.19 14.18 8.87
N ARG A 81 -24.41 13.50 7.75
CA ARG A 81 -25.34 12.38 7.65
C ARG A 81 -24.60 11.06 7.79
N ARG A 82 -25.05 10.25 8.74
CA ARG A 82 -24.49 8.93 9.01
C ARG A 82 -25.31 7.88 8.27
N PHE A 83 -24.64 6.96 7.59
CA PHE A 83 -25.29 5.81 6.97
C PHE A 83 -24.37 4.59 7.03
N THR A 84 -24.98 3.41 6.99
CA THR A 84 -24.27 2.12 7.02
C THR A 84 -24.43 1.44 5.66
N LEU A 85 -23.33 1.09 5.03
CA LEU A 85 -23.29 0.25 3.85
C LEU A 85 -23.19 -1.22 4.27
N LYS A 86 -23.88 -2.11 3.56
CA LYS A 86 -23.81 -3.56 3.77
C LYS A 86 -23.44 -4.27 2.48
N GLY A 87 -22.41 -5.12 2.55
CA GLY A 87 -21.98 -5.95 1.43
C GLY A 87 -22.99 -7.07 1.15
N GLY A 88 -23.35 -7.22 -0.12
CA GLY A 88 -24.21 -8.26 -0.69
C GLY A 88 -23.40 -9.27 -1.48
N GLN A 89 -23.73 -9.45 -2.76
CA GLN A 89 -23.00 -10.36 -3.65
C GLN A 89 -21.67 -9.76 -4.12
N VAL A 90 -20.64 -10.60 -4.27
CA VAL A 90 -19.34 -10.22 -4.84
C VAL A 90 -19.51 -9.54 -6.18
N GLY A 91 -18.81 -8.42 -6.40
CA GLY A 91 -18.92 -7.61 -7.62
C GLY A 91 -18.66 -6.14 -7.34
N THR A 92 -18.95 -5.29 -8.33
CA THR A 92 -18.76 -3.85 -8.23
C THR A 92 -20.09 -3.13 -8.38
N THR A 93 -20.30 -2.08 -7.60
CA THR A 93 -21.43 -1.13 -7.72
C THR A 93 -20.94 0.28 -7.40
N PHE A 94 -21.83 1.27 -7.51
CA PHE A 94 -21.51 2.67 -7.21
C PHE A 94 -22.56 3.26 -6.27
N LEU A 95 -22.07 3.98 -5.27
CA LEU A 95 -22.88 4.91 -4.48
C LEU A 95 -22.73 6.30 -5.07
N ASN A 96 -23.87 6.94 -5.34
CA ASN A 96 -23.92 8.31 -5.82
C ASN A 96 -24.74 9.14 -4.84
N ALA A 97 -24.37 10.42 -4.67
CA ALA A 97 -25.23 11.39 -4.00
C ALA A 97 -25.62 12.50 -4.98
N TYR A 98 -26.93 12.68 -5.12
CA TYR A 98 -27.53 13.59 -6.10
C TYR A 98 -28.19 14.77 -5.41
N THR A 99 -28.11 15.96 -6.01
CA THR A 99 -28.97 17.09 -5.66
C THR A 99 -30.43 16.79 -6.01
N GLN A 100 -31.37 17.61 -5.49
CA GLN A 100 -32.80 17.44 -5.75
C GLN A 100 -33.18 17.48 -7.24
N ASP A 101 -32.40 18.17 -8.07
CA ASP A 101 -32.56 18.25 -9.53
C ASP A 101 -31.88 17.08 -10.28
N GLY A 102 -31.32 16.10 -9.56
CA GLY A 102 -30.78 14.86 -10.12
C GLY A 102 -29.33 14.92 -10.60
N ARG A 103 -28.59 16.01 -10.34
CA ARG A 103 -27.16 16.11 -10.71
C ARG A 103 -26.28 15.39 -9.68
N PRO A 104 -25.26 14.62 -10.11
CA PRO A 104 -24.28 14.04 -9.19
C PRO A 104 -23.46 15.18 -8.58
N TRP A 105 -23.36 15.20 -7.25
CA TRP A 105 -22.72 16.31 -6.52
C TRP A 105 -21.35 15.94 -5.96
N VAL A 106 -21.23 14.72 -5.45
CA VAL A 106 -19.98 14.13 -4.98
C VAL A 106 -19.46 13.12 -5.99
N GLU A 107 -18.15 12.98 -6.06
CA GLU A 107 -17.50 11.90 -6.79
C GLU A 107 -18.15 10.56 -6.38
N PRO A 108 -18.62 9.75 -7.36
CA PRO A 108 -19.22 8.46 -7.04
C PRO A 108 -18.26 7.60 -6.23
N LEU A 109 -18.78 6.97 -5.17
CA LEU A 109 -18.02 5.98 -4.41
C LEU A 109 -18.16 4.62 -5.11
N GLU A 110 -17.08 4.13 -5.70
CA GLU A 110 -17.01 2.76 -6.17
C GLU A 110 -17.03 1.82 -4.96
N ILE A 111 -17.92 0.84 -4.96
CA ILE A 111 -17.99 -0.19 -3.92
C ILE A 111 -17.65 -1.53 -4.56
N ARG A 112 -16.59 -2.17 -4.07
CA ARG A 112 -16.16 -3.50 -4.51
C ARG A 112 -16.40 -4.49 -3.41
N VAL A 113 -17.36 -5.37 -3.65
CA VAL A 113 -17.76 -6.41 -2.71
C VAL A 113 -16.89 -7.63 -2.93
N VAL A 114 -16.23 -8.08 -1.87
CA VAL A 114 -15.23 -9.17 -1.92
C VAL A 114 -15.55 -10.26 -0.91
N ASP A 115 -15.03 -11.47 -1.12
CA ASP A 115 -15.15 -12.55 -0.13
C ASP A 115 -14.13 -12.42 1.01
N ASN A 116 -13.04 -11.67 0.77
CA ASN A 116 -11.97 -11.49 1.73
C ASN A 116 -12.43 -10.59 2.90
N GLN A 117 -12.41 -11.16 4.11
CA GLN A 117 -12.86 -10.49 5.34
C GLN A 117 -11.94 -9.35 5.81
N ASP A 118 -10.74 -9.22 5.23
CA ASP A 118 -9.80 -8.14 5.53
C ASP A 118 -10.00 -6.89 4.68
N CYS A 119 -11.06 -6.83 3.86
CA CYS A 119 -11.29 -5.74 2.91
C CYS A 119 -10.18 -5.65 1.83
N ARG A 120 -9.77 -6.78 1.25
CA ARG A 120 -8.72 -6.86 0.22
C ARG A 120 -9.24 -7.40 -1.10
N GLN A 121 -8.68 -6.91 -2.20
CA GLN A 121 -8.97 -7.37 -3.55
C GLN A 121 -7.92 -8.35 -4.09
N ALA A 122 -6.72 -8.33 -3.53
CA ALA A 122 -5.72 -9.37 -3.71
C ALA A 122 -5.68 -10.23 -2.43
N GLU A 123 -5.89 -11.54 -2.58
CA GLU A 123 -5.80 -12.52 -1.50
C GLU A 123 -4.45 -13.23 -1.52
N ASP A 124 -4.21 -14.06 -0.50
CA ASP A 124 -3.07 -14.94 -0.46
C ASP A 124 -3.14 -15.94 -1.64
N ARG A 125 -1.98 -16.38 -2.14
CA ARG A 125 -1.85 -17.27 -3.32
C ARG A 125 -2.26 -16.63 -4.66
N GLY A 126 -2.34 -15.31 -4.75
CA GLY A 126 -2.48 -14.59 -6.03
C GLY A 126 -3.90 -14.58 -6.61
N LYS A 127 -4.93 -14.93 -5.82
CA LYS A 127 -6.33 -14.70 -6.20
C LYS A 127 -6.60 -13.20 -6.15
N ILE A 128 -7.09 -12.66 -7.26
CA ILE A 128 -7.32 -11.23 -7.47
C ILE A 128 -8.73 -11.05 -8.02
N THR A 129 -9.47 -10.07 -7.50
CA THR A 129 -10.81 -9.75 -8.03
C THR A 129 -10.75 -9.40 -9.52
N PRO A 130 -11.81 -9.66 -10.30
CA PRO A 130 -11.82 -9.32 -11.72
C PRO A 130 -11.51 -7.84 -11.99
N LYS A 131 -12.06 -6.93 -11.17
CA LYS A 131 -11.86 -5.48 -11.33
C LYS A 131 -10.42 -5.05 -11.04
N LEU A 132 -9.81 -5.56 -9.96
CA LEU A 132 -8.40 -5.28 -9.71
C LEU A 132 -7.51 -5.88 -10.80
N ARG A 133 -7.82 -7.08 -11.30
CA ARG A 133 -7.06 -7.69 -12.41
C ARG A 133 -7.08 -6.81 -13.67
N GLU A 134 -8.25 -6.27 -14.02
CA GLU A 134 -8.39 -5.31 -15.14
C GLU A 134 -7.48 -4.09 -14.96
N GLU A 135 -7.49 -3.46 -13.78
CA GLU A 135 -6.61 -2.33 -13.47
C GLU A 135 -5.13 -2.69 -13.56
N LEU A 136 -4.73 -3.80 -12.94
CA LEU A 136 -3.33 -4.23 -12.94
C LEU A 136 -2.84 -4.57 -14.35
N GLN A 137 -3.72 -5.02 -15.24
CA GLN A 137 -3.40 -5.25 -16.65
C GLN A 137 -3.16 -3.94 -17.40
N ALA A 138 -3.95 -2.89 -17.13
CA ALA A 138 -3.82 -1.58 -17.77
C ALA A 138 -2.60 -0.78 -17.30
N LEU A 139 -2.11 -1.03 -16.08
CA LEU A 139 -0.97 -0.32 -15.50
C LEU A 139 0.39 -0.88 -15.96
N SER A 140 1.45 -0.08 -15.86
CA SER A 140 2.83 -0.62 -15.93
C SER A 140 3.05 -1.64 -14.81
N PHE A 141 4.04 -2.53 -14.93
CA PHE A 141 4.34 -3.49 -13.85
C PHE A 141 4.61 -2.77 -12.52
N ARG A 142 5.37 -1.66 -12.58
CA ARG A 142 5.76 -0.85 -11.42
C ARG A 142 4.56 -0.16 -10.75
N ASP A 143 3.67 0.41 -11.54
CA ASP A 143 2.46 1.04 -11.00
C ASP A 143 1.48 0.01 -10.47
N ALA A 144 1.39 -1.16 -11.13
CA ALA A 144 0.59 -2.29 -10.64
C ALA A 144 1.09 -2.79 -9.27
N LEU A 145 2.41 -2.81 -9.02
CA LEU A 145 2.96 -3.18 -7.70
C LEU A 145 2.44 -2.24 -6.62
N ILE A 146 2.54 -0.94 -6.88
CA ILE A 146 2.10 0.05 -5.91
C ILE A 146 0.58 0.06 -5.77
N ARG A 147 -0.17 -0.22 -6.85
CA ARG A 147 -1.63 -0.37 -6.77
C ARG A 147 -2.04 -1.50 -5.84
N VAL A 148 -1.32 -2.64 -5.85
CA VAL A 148 -1.55 -3.76 -4.94
C VAL A 148 -1.17 -3.40 -3.50
N ALA A 149 -0.04 -2.71 -3.31
CA ALA A 149 0.37 -2.19 -2.00
C ALA A 149 -0.66 -1.20 -1.44
N GLU A 150 -1.20 -0.34 -2.31
CA GLU A 150 -2.40 0.51 -2.21
C GLU A 150 -3.55 -0.16 -1.47
N ASP A 151 -4.00 -1.26 -2.07
CA ASP A 151 -5.12 -2.08 -1.60
C ASP A 151 -4.85 -2.66 -0.21
N GLN A 152 -3.64 -3.19 0.02
CA GLN A 152 -3.27 -3.77 1.30
C GLN A 152 -3.13 -2.71 2.40
N MET A 153 -2.63 -1.51 2.09
CA MET A 153 -2.48 -0.41 3.06
C MET A 153 -3.83 0.02 3.66
N ARG A 154 -4.91 -0.04 2.87
CA ARG A 154 -6.27 0.29 3.32
C ARG A 154 -7.02 -0.89 3.92
N SER A 155 -6.47 -2.09 3.85
CA SER A 155 -7.10 -3.29 4.41
C SER A 155 -7.12 -3.30 5.94
N ALA A 156 -7.91 -4.17 6.53
CA ALA A 156 -7.90 -4.42 7.98
C ALA A 156 -6.52 -4.84 8.51
N ILE A 157 -5.70 -5.51 7.68
CA ILE A 157 -4.31 -5.86 8.02
C ILE A 157 -3.44 -4.61 8.01
N GLY A 158 -3.54 -3.79 6.96
CA GLY A 158 -2.75 -2.56 6.81
C GLY A 158 -2.95 -1.61 7.98
N LEU A 159 -4.19 -1.46 8.42
CA LEU A 159 -4.61 -0.55 9.50
C LEU A 159 -4.58 -1.20 10.90
N SER A 160 -4.11 -2.45 11.00
CA SER A 160 -3.91 -3.08 12.31
C SER A 160 -2.70 -2.49 13.03
N GLY A 161 -2.76 -2.36 14.36
CA GLY A 161 -1.63 -1.88 15.18
C GLY A 161 -0.73 -2.99 15.72
N SER A 162 -1.07 -4.25 15.46
CA SER A 162 -0.29 -5.42 15.84
C SER A 162 0.14 -6.12 14.56
N GLY A 163 1.39 -5.90 14.13
CA GLY A 163 2.07 -6.56 13.01
C GLY A 163 1.41 -7.89 12.68
N GLY A 164 0.78 -7.98 11.50
CA GLY A 164 -0.20 -9.03 11.19
C GLY A 164 0.27 -10.41 11.62
N ASN A 165 -0.31 -10.93 12.71
CA ASN A 165 -0.06 -12.28 13.16
C ASN A 165 -0.54 -13.26 12.08
N GLY A 166 0.38 -13.78 11.27
CA GLY A 166 0.18 -15.01 10.50
C GLY A 166 -0.49 -14.89 9.13
N ARG A 167 -0.34 -13.77 8.40
CA ARG A 167 -0.68 -13.73 6.97
C ARG A 167 0.48 -13.16 6.16
N TYR A 168 1.50 -14.00 6.03
CA TYR A 168 2.29 -14.38 4.84
C TYR A 168 3.06 -15.68 5.21
N ASP A 169 2.28 -16.59 5.85
CA ASP A 169 2.37 -18.04 6.14
C ASP A 169 3.37 -18.66 7.17
N ASP A 170 3.75 -18.01 8.29
CA ASP A 170 4.17 -18.66 9.56
C ASP A 170 4.51 -17.63 10.70
N PRO A 171 4.42 -17.98 12.00
CA PRO A 171 4.95 -17.18 13.12
C PRO A 171 6.49 -17.11 13.10
N GLY A 172 7.06 -15.91 13.24
CA GLY A 172 8.52 -15.68 13.18
C GLY A 172 9.05 -15.15 11.84
N ILE A 173 8.16 -14.80 10.90
CA ILE A 173 8.50 -14.29 9.57
C ILE A 173 8.81 -12.77 9.59
N ASN A 174 9.87 -12.38 8.86
CA ASN A 174 10.14 -10.99 8.47
C ASN A 174 8.99 -10.45 7.60
N TRP A 175 8.00 -9.84 8.24
CA TRP A 175 6.74 -9.45 7.63
C TRP A 175 6.91 -8.39 6.52
N CYS A 176 7.89 -7.48 6.63
CA CYS A 176 8.19 -6.45 5.63
C CYS A 176 8.57 -7.03 4.26
N GLY A 177 9.52 -7.96 4.22
CA GLY A 177 9.95 -8.63 3.00
C GLY A 177 8.87 -9.51 2.36
N SER A 178 8.02 -10.11 3.21
CA SER A 178 6.91 -10.96 2.74
C SER A 178 5.80 -10.13 2.09
N PHE A 179 5.52 -8.94 2.64
CA PHE A 179 4.62 -7.97 2.01
C PHE A 179 5.10 -7.55 0.62
N VAL A 180 6.39 -7.20 0.48
CA VAL A 180 6.95 -6.81 -0.82
C VAL A 180 6.90 -7.98 -1.81
N HIS A 181 7.27 -9.19 -1.38
CA HIS A 181 7.18 -10.38 -2.22
C HIS A 181 5.74 -10.65 -2.68
N TRP A 182 4.77 -10.53 -1.77
CA TRP A 182 3.36 -10.72 -2.06
C TRP A 182 2.86 -9.73 -3.13
N CYS A 183 3.26 -8.45 -3.06
CA CYS A 183 2.93 -7.46 -4.10
C CYS A 183 3.45 -7.90 -5.47
N TYR A 184 4.73 -8.33 -5.53
CA TYR A 184 5.33 -8.86 -6.76
C TYR A 184 4.61 -10.12 -7.26
N ALA A 185 4.25 -11.04 -6.37
CA ALA A 185 3.55 -12.27 -6.73
C ALA A 185 2.15 -12.00 -7.29
N ALA A 186 1.40 -11.07 -6.67
CA ALA A 186 0.08 -10.68 -7.13
C ALA A 186 0.14 -10.05 -8.54
N VAL A 187 1.04 -9.10 -8.77
CA VAL A 187 1.18 -8.46 -10.10
C VAL A 187 1.68 -9.45 -11.15
N SER A 188 2.67 -10.28 -10.82
CA SER A 188 3.18 -11.32 -11.72
C SER A 188 2.06 -12.29 -12.14
N GLY A 189 1.25 -12.75 -11.18
CA GLY A 189 0.09 -13.60 -11.45
C GLY A 189 -1.06 -12.88 -12.18
N ALA A 190 -1.21 -11.57 -11.97
CA ALA A 190 -2.16 -10.76 -12.73
C ALA A 190 -1.76 -10.67 -14.20
N LYS A 191 -0.48 -10.38 -14.45
CA LYS A 191 0.12 -10.12 -15.77
C LYS A 191 0.58 -11.38 -16.52
N GLY A 192 0.65 -12.53 -15.86
CA GLY A 192 1.08 -13.79 -16.47
C GLY A 192 2.59 -13.86 -16.73
N VAL A 193 3.40 -13.14 -15.94
CA VAL A 193 4.86 -13.15 -16.04
C VAL A 193 5.49 -13.81 -14.80
N ALA A 194 6.75 -14.20 -14.88
CA ALA A 194 7.47 -14.76 -13.74
C ALA A 194 7.77 -13.66 -12.69
N ASN A 195 7.61 -13.99 -11.41
CA ASN A 195 8.07 -13.11 -10.34
C ASN A 195 9.61 -13.06 -10.34
N PRO A 196 10.24 -11.87 -10.48
CA PRO A 196 11.69 -11.76 -10.53
C PRO A 196 12.39 -12.26 -9.26
N PHE A 197 11.69 -12.29 -8.12
CA PHE A 197 12.21 -12.75 -6.84
C PHE A 197 11.84 -14.21 -6.50
N GLY A 198 11.30 -14.96 -7.47
CA GLY A 198 10.94 -16.37 -7.32
C GLY A 198 9.61 -16.61 -6.58
N SER A 199 9.33 -17.87 -6.24
CA SER A 199 8.10 -18.29 -5.56
C SER A 199 8.09 -17.93 -4.05
N ALA A 200 6.91 -17.67 -3.50
CA ALA A 200 6.73 -17.34 -2.07
C ALA A 200 7.07 -18.51 -1.14
N GLY A 201 6.78 -19.75 -1.60
CA GLY A 201 7.10 -20.98 -0.90
C GLY A 201 8.56 -21.40 -1.08
N GLY A 202 9.26 -21.62 0.05
CA GLY A 202 10.59 -22.21 0.09
C GLY A 202 11.69 -21.31 0.66
N ALA A 203 12.89 -21.89 0.85
CA ALA A 203 14.11 -21.19 1.28
C ALA A 203 14.59 -20.09 0.30
N ASN A 204 14.00 -20.04 -0.89
CA ASN A 204 14.41 -19.24 -2.06
C ASN A 204 13.70 -17.89 -2.20
N ASN A 205 12.74 -17.53 -1.34
CA ASN A 205 12.18 -16.18 -1.37
C ASN A 205 13.27 -15.17 -1.00
N SER A 206 13.76 -14.47 -2.02
CA SER A 206 14.90 -13.56 -1.91
C SER A 206 14.56 -12.30 -1.13
N LEU A 207 13.28 -11.96 -0.98
CA LEU A 207 12.85 -10.77 -0.25
C LEU A 207 12.63 -11.03 1.24
N ARG A 208 12.77 -12.27 1.73
CA ARG A 208 12.62 -12.57 3.17
C ARG A 208 13.57 -11.81 4.09
N SER A 209 14.68 -11.27 3.59
CA SER A 209 15.53 -10.33 4.33
C SER A 209 16.29 -9.44 3.36
N GLY A 210 16.74 -8.27 3.82
CA GLY A 210 17.48 -7.35 2.96
C GLY A 210 18.80 -7.94 2.45
N ILE A 211 19.47 -8.80 3.23
CA ILE A 211 20.69 -9.51 2.79
C ILE A 211 20.37 -10.47 1.63
N LYS A 212 19.26 -11.21 1.68
CA LYS A 212 18.86 -12.09 0.59
C LYS A 212 18.43 -11.29 -0.66
N ALA A 213 17.79 -10.13 -0.46
CA ALA A 213 17.36 -9.26 -1.56
C ALA A 213 18.59 -8.70 -2.29
N LEU A 214 19.57 -8.23 -1.51
CA LEU A 214 20.87 -7.81 -2.01
C LEU A 214 21.57 -8.94 -2.76
N TYR A 215 21.65 -10.14 -2.16
CA TYR A 215 22.24 -11.32 -2.80
C TYR A 215 21.59 -11.64 -4.16
N ALA A 216 20.27 -11.59 -4.27
CA ALA A 216 19.58 -11.82 -5.53
C ALA A 216 19.99 -10.79 -6.59
N GLY A 217 20.08 -9.50 -6.20
CA GLY A 217 20.55 -8.44 -7.07
C GLY A 217 22.01 -8.62 -7.55
N LEU A 218 22.88 -9.12 -6.67
CA LEU A 218 24.30 -9.39 -7.00
C LEU A 218 24.52 -10.65 -7.84
N ARG A 219 23.62 -11.64 -7.70
CA ARG A 219 23.70 -12.93 -8.39
C ARG A 219 23.30 -12.84 -9.86
N ASP A 220 22.28 -12.06 -10.17
CA ASP A 220 21.73 -11.93 -11.52
C ASP A 220 21.78 -10.48 -12.00
N GLU A 221 22.96 -10.04 -12.43
CA GLU A 221 23.16 -8.70 -12.98
C GLU A 221 22.48 -8.50 -14.35
N GLY A 222 22.04 -9.57 -15.01
CA GLY A 222 21.20 -9.44 -16.21
C GLY A 222 19.80 -8.95 -15.86
N GLN A 223 19.28 -9.42 -14.72
CA GLN A 223 17.95 -9.09 -14.24
C GLN A 223 17.91 -7.86 -13.33
N PHE A 224 18.96 -7.60 -12.55
CA PHE A 224 18.97 -6.56 -11.52
C PHE A 224 20.14 -5.58 -11.63
N THR A 225 19.96 -4.38 -11.07
CA THR A 225 21.05 -3.47 -10.69
C THR A 225 21.00 -3.24 -9.19
N VAL A 226 22.15 -3.38 -8.51
CA VAL A 226 22.29 -2.94 -7.11
C VAL A 226 22.88 -1.53 -7.08
N ILE A 227 22.15 -0.60 -6.47
CA ILE A 227 22.50 0.83 -6.42
C ILE A 227 22.78 1.23 -4.96
N ARG A 228 23.77 2.10 -4.74
CA ARG A 228 24.24 2.58 -3.42
C ARG A 228 24.65 1.46 -2.45
N TYR A 229 25.18 0.37 -2.99
CA TYR A 229 25.89 -0.67 -2.27
C TYR A 229 27.32 -0.84 -2.81
N GLU A 230 28.28 -0.87 -1.89
CA GLU A 230 29.68 -1.22 -2.15
C GLU A 230 30.10 -2.20 -1.07
N GLY A 231 30.76 -3.29 -1.44
CA GLY A 231 31.22 -4.29 -0.49
C GLY A 231 31.04 -5.73 -0.96
N PRO A 232 31.49 -6.70 -0.15
CA PRO A 232 31.43 -8.11 -0.48
C PRO A 232 30.00 -8.66 -0.40
N ASP A 233 29.69 -9.72 -1.16
CA ASP A 233 28.49 -10.53 -0.94
C ASP A 233 28.44 -11.02 0.51
N ARG A 234 27.43 -10.55 1.25
CA ARG A 234 27.24 -10.83 2.68
C ARG A 234 26.49 -12.12 2.95
N TYR A 235 25.83 -12.70 1.94
CA TYR A 235 25.25 -14.04 2.07
C TYR A 235 26.35 -15.12 1.98
N GLY A 236 27.49 -14.79 1.38
CA GLY A 236 28.70 -15.62 1.34
C GLY A 236 28.75 -16.65 0.20
N GLY A 237 27.76 -16.64 -0.69
CA GLY A 237 27.63 -17.62 -1.77
C GLY A 237 28.38 -17.26 -3.05
N LEU A 238 28.57 -15.96 -3.34
CA LEU A 238 29.15 -15.48 -4.61
C LEU A 238 30.63 -15.15 -4.54
N LYS A 239 31.18 -14.89 -3.34
CA LYS A 239 32.57 -14.39 -3.13
C LYS A 239 32.92 -13.19 -4.03
N LYS A 240 31.93 -12.33 -4.29
CA LYS A 240 32.01 -11.17 -5.18
C LYS A 240 32.10 -9.88 -4.36
N ILE A 241 32.79 -8.87 -4.89
CA ILE A 241 32.78 -7.50 -4.34
C ILE A 241 32.02 -6.61 -5.32
N GLN A 242 30.92 -6.02 -4.85
CA GLN A 242 30.16 -5.02 -5.58
C GLN A 242 30.90 -3.68 -5.57
N GLN A 243 31.06 -3.10 -6.75
CA GLN A 243 31.49 -1.71 -6.90
C GLN A 243 30.30 -0.77 -6.72
N LEU A 244 30.55 0.41 -6.14
CA LEU A 244 29.51 1.40 -5.94
C LEU A 244 28.91 1.84 -7.28
N ILE A 245 27.60 1.68 -7.42
CA ILE A 245 26.80 2.30 -8.48
C ILE A 245 25.96 3.38 -7.82
N ASP A 246 26.14 4.64 -8.20
CA ASP A 246 25.31 5.74 -7.68
C ASP A 246 24.03 5.93 -8.51
N ILE A 247 23.07 6.64 -7.93
CA ILE A 247 21.85 7.05 -8.62
C ILE A 247 22.22 8.04 -9.72
N GLY A 248 21.75 7.78 -10.93
CA GLY A 248 21.96 8.67 -12.06
C GLY A 248 21.12 8.25 -13.27
N PRO A 249 21.22 8.96 -14.40
CA PRO A 249 20.41 8.69 -15.59
C PRO A 249 20.55 7.25 -16.12
N SER A 250 21.74 6.65 -15.97
CA SER A 250 22.00 5.26 -16.38
C SER A 250 21.56 4.21 -15.34
N ASN A 251 21.33 4.63 -14.09
CA ASN A 251 20.92 3.76 -12.98
C ASN A 251 19.86 4.49 -12.13
N PRO A 252 18.67 4.77 -12.71
CA PRO A 252 17.63 5.46 -11.97
C PRO A 252 17.05 4.52 -10.90
N VAL A 253 16.70 5.10 -9.75
CA VAL A 253 15.77 4.45 -8.82
C VAL A 253 14.36 4.70 -9.34
N MET A 254 13.54 3.66 -9.42
CA MET A 254 12.20 3.72 -9.99
C MET A 254 11.15 3.23 -8.98
N ARG A 255 9.90 3.63 -9.22
CA ARG A 255 8.73 3.17 -8.47
C ARG A 255 8.68 1.63 -8.47
N GLY A 256 8.41 1.04 -7.32
CA GLY A 256 8.40 -0.41 -7.11
C GLY A 256 9.78 -1.06 -6.95
N ASP A 257 10.90 -0.32 -7.10
CA ASP A 257 12.22 -0.85 -6.75
C ASP A 257 12.31 -1.20 -5.26
N ILE A 258 13.15 -2.18 -4.93
CA ILE A 258 13.36 -2.57 -3.55
C ILE A 258 14.28 -1.54 -2.89
N CYS A 259 13.84 -0.97 -1.77
CA CYS A 259 14.64 -0.13 -0.90
C CYS A 259 15.08 -0.94 0.33
N LEU A 260 16.37 -0.88 0.63
CA LEU A 260 17.01 -1.58 1.73
C LEU A 260 17.66 -0.54 2.66
N PRO A 261 16.98 -0.12 3.74
CA PRO A 261 17.61 0.73 4.75
C PRO A 261 18.70 -0.07 5.46
N ARG A 262 19.79 0.62 5.83
CA ARG A 262 20.90 0.06 6.60
C ARG A 262 20.76 0.40 8.08
N GLU A 263 21.38 -0.40 8.93
CA GLU A 263 21.60 -0.08 10.33
C GLU A 263 23.09 0.17 10.61
N ASN A 264 23.42 1.26 11.32
CA ASN A 264 24.72 1.53 11.97
C ASN A 264 26.00 1.39 11.12
N LYS A 265 26.14 2.14 10.00
CA LYS A 265 27.31 2.07 9.06
C LYS A 265 27.63 0.67 8.52
N GLY A 266 26.91 -0.36 8.96
CA GLY A 266 27.22 -1.74 8.71
C GLY A 266 26.51 -2.26 7.47
N ASP A 267 26.65 -3.57 7.30
CA ASP A 267 26.06 -4.33 6.20
C ASP A 267 24.77 -5.06 6.62
N THR A 268 24.11 -4.56 7.66
CA THR A 268 22.83 -5.09 8.14
C THR A 268 21.69 -4.33 7.49
N PHE A 269 20.76 -5.07 6.89
CA PHE A 269 19.54 -4.54 6.27
C PHE A 269 18.32 -5.02 7.07
N PRO A 270 17.90 -4.29 8.12
CA PRO A 270 16.84 -4.72 9.02
C PRO A 270 15.45 -4.74 8.37
N HIS A 271 15.30 -4.14 7.19
CA HIS A 271 14.01 -3.97 6.55
C HIS A 271 14.09 -4.11 5.03
N VAL A 272 12.94 -4.40 4.42
CA VAL A 272 12.75 -4.47 2.97
C VAL A 272 11.45 -3.73 2.68
N CYS A 273 11.53 -2.68 1.87
CA CYS A 273 10.38 -1.90 1.44
C CYS A 273 10.42 -1.63 -0.07
N MET A 274 9.35 -1.04 -0.61
CA MET A 274 9.30 -0.64 -2.02
C MET A 274 9.34 0.87 -2.14
N VAL A 275 10.06 1.38 -3.14
CA VAL A 275 10.00 2.79 -3.53
C VAL A 275 8.58 3.12 -3.99
N TYR A 276 7.92 4.03 -3.29
CA TYR A 276 6.63 4.57 -3.68
C TYR A 276 6.89 5.70 -4.68
N ASP A 277 7.38 6.85 -4.25
CA ASP A 277 7.84 7.91 -5.15
C ASP A 277 9.38 7.90 -5.24
N PRO A 278 9.95 7.85 -6.46
CA PRO A 278 11.40 7.91 -6.66
C PRO A 278 12.05 9.19 -6.12
N PRO A 279 13.39 9.18 -5.91
CA PRO A 279 14.14 10.38 -5.52
C PRO A 279 13.98 11.54 -6.50
N ASP A 280 13.65 12.70 -5.95
CA ASP A 280 13.62 13.96 -6.69
C ASP A 280 15.03 14.61 -6.78
N GLY A 281 15.11 15.82 -7.34
CA GLY A 281 16.38 16.54 -7.49
C GLY A 281 17.08 16.88 -6.17
N SER A 282 16.37 16.85 -5.04
CA SER A 282 16.94 17.02 -3.69
C SER A 282 17.40 15.69 -3.08
N GLY A 283 16.99 14.56 -3.67
CA GLY A 283 17.17 13.21 -3.13
C GLY A 283 16.02 12.76 -2.22
N THR A 284 15.00 13.59 -2.02
CA THR A 284 13.82 13.22 -1.24
C THR A 284 13.01 12.17 -2.00
N PHE A 285 12.63 11.10 -1.32
CA PHE A 285 11.84 10.01 -1.90
C PHE A 285 10.90 9.42 -0.86
N THR A 286 9.97 8.57 -1.30
CA THR A 286 9.07 7.87 -0.38
C THR A 286 9.12 6.36 -0.60
N THR A 287 8.86 5.60 0.47
CA THR A 287 8.68 4.15 0.42
C THR A 287 7.31 3.76 0.94
N ILE A 288 6.79 2.64 0.46
CA ILE A 288 5.67 1.93 1.10
C ILE A 288 6.22 0.73 1.85
N ASP A 289 5.99 0.73 3.16
CA ASP A 289 6.63 -0.20 4.10
C ASP A 289 5.56 -1.06 4.74
N GLY A 290 5.79 -2.38 4.76
CA GLY A 290 5.06 -3.29 5.63
C GLY A 290 5.81 -3.47 6.95
N ASN A 291 5.10 -3.77 8.03
CA ASN A 291 5.62 -4.00 9.38
C ASN A 291 6.15 -2.78 10.10
N GLN A 292 5.50 -1.64 9.93
CA GLN A 292 5.93 -0.41 10.61
C GLN A 292 5.79 -0.48 12.15
N THR A 293 5.01 -1.43 12.68
CA THR A 293 4.88 -1.67 14.13
C THR A 293 5.99 -2.60 14.67
N GLY A 294 6.91 -3.06 13.82
CA GLY A 294 7.97 -4.02 14.17
C GLY A 294 9.28 -3.37 14.65
N ALA A 295 10.35 -4.18 14.70
CA ALA A 295 11.66 -3.78 15.21
C ALA A 295 12.33 -2.64 14.42
N TYR A 296 12.01 -2.49 13.13
CA TYR A 296 12.37 -1.34 12.33
C TYR A 296 11.14 -0.43 12.20
N ARG A 297 11.14 0.67 12.95
CA ARG A 297 10.13 1.73 12.86
C ARG A 297 10.84 3.06 12.64
N PRO A 298 10.74 3.66 11.44
CA PRO A 298 11.25 5.00 11.22
C PRO A 298 10.66 6.01 12.21
N GLU A 299 11.42 7.05 12.55
CA GLU A 299 10.91 8.14 13.36
C GLU A 299 9.71 8.79 12.66
N GLY A 300 8.61 8.99 13.40
CA GLY A 300 7.36 9.52 12.84
C GLY A 300 6.53 8.53 12.01
N ALA A 301 6.90 7.25 11.97
CA ALA A 301 6.14 6.23 11.23
C ALA A 301 4.71 6.04 11.73
N SER A 302 3.82 5.68 10.79
CA SER A 302 2.39 5.46 11.04
C SER A 302 2.15 4.51 12.21
N PRO A 303 1.06 4.68 12.99
CA PRO A 303 0.58 3.62 13.89
C PRO A 303 0.08 2.37 13.13
N ASP A 304 -0.14 2.50 11.83
CA ASP A 304 -0.60 1.43 10.95
C ASP A 304 0.54 0.46 10.60
N CYS A 305 0.18 -0.81 10.38
CA CYS A 305 1.11 -1.84 9.94
C CYS A 305 1.73 -1.58 8.56
N ILE A 306 1.01 -0.88 7.68
CA ILE A 306 1.49 -0.51 6.35
C ILE A 306 1.27 0.98 6.15
N GLY A 307 2.27 1.65 5.60
CA GLY A 307 2.19 3.09 5.36
C GLY A 307 3.30 3.59 4.45
N ILE A 308 3.24 4.88 4.17
CA ILE A 308 4.21 5.58 3.33
C ILE A 308 5.15 6.38 4.24
N ASN A 309 6.46 6.25 4.04
CA ASN A 309 7.49 6.98 4.77
C ASN A 309 8.33 7.84 3.84
N VAL A 310 8.72 9.02 4.31
CA VAL A 310 9.58 9.96 3.58
C VAL A 310 11.03 9.76 4.00
N HIS A 311 11.94 9.76 3.04
CA HIS A 311 13.36 9.52 3.24
C HIS A 311 14.21 10.48 2.40
N ASP A 312 15.49 10.57 2.75
CA ASP A 312 16.51 11.25 1.96
C ASP A 312 17.48 10.20 1.41
N ALA A 313 17.49 10.01 0.09
CA ALA A 313 18.36 9.07 -0.58
C ALA A 313 19.84 9.44 -0.38
N ASN A 314 20.15 10.73 -0.27
CA ASN A 314 21.50 11.25 -0.10
C ASN A 314 21.99 11.15 1.34
N LYS A 315 21.13 10.74 2.27
CA LYS A 315 21.51 10.50 3.67
C LYS A 315 22.66 9.51 3.73
N LYS A 316 23.75 9.95 4.35
CA LYS A 316 24.90 9.11 4.70
C LYS A 316 24.98 8.94 6.21
N TRP A 317 25.62 7.87 6.65
CA TRP A 317 25.97 7.71 8.05
C TRP A 317 27.05 8.72 8.47
N THR A 318 27.36 8.76 9.77
CA THR A 318 28.32 9.73 10.34
C THR A 318 29.76 9.59 9.83
N ASP A 319 30.05 8.62 8.95
CA ASP A 319 31.33 8.51 8.24
C ASP A 319 31.40 9.37 6.98
N GLY A 320 30.26 9.95 6.54
CA GLY A 320 30.16 10.75 5.32
C GLY A 320 30.36 9.95 4.03
N LYS A 321 30.47 8.63 4.11
CA LYS A 321 30.81 7.74 2.98
C LYS A 321 29.67 6.76 2.69
N THR A 322 29.13 6.14 3.72
CA THR A 322 28.16 5.05 3.56
C THR A 322 26.75 5.61 3.44
N TYR A 323 26.10 5.39 2.29
CA TYR A 323 24.68 5.73 2.12
C TYR A 323 23.80 4.92 3.08
N ALA A 324 22.78 5.57 3.65
CA ALA A 324 21.84 4.96 4.57
C ALA A 324 20.88 3.96 3.88
N PHE A 325 20.74 4.06 2.56
CA PHE A 325 19.87 3.22 1.75
C PHE A 325 20.63 2.60 0.59
N ALA A 326 20.36 1.33 0.31
CA ALA A 326 20.71 0.67 -0.95
C ALA A 326 19.41 0.31 -1.69
N PHE A 327 19.51 0.13 -3.00
CA PHE A 327 18.37 -0.22 -3.84
C PHE A 327 18.66 -1.44 -4.69
N VAL A 328 17.65 -2.29 -4.90
CA VAL A 328 17.69 -3.37 -5.89
C VAL A 328 16.66 -3.02 -6.97
N HIS A 329 17.17 -2.64 -8.12
CA HIS A 329 16.40 -2.26 -9.30
C HIS A 329 16.17 -3.47 -10.20
N VAL A 330 14.92 -3.69 -10.63
CA VAL A 330 14.57 -4.76 -11.59
C VAL A 330 14.61 -4.20 -13.01
N LYS A 331 15.56 -4.66 -13.83
CA LYS A 331 15.82 -4.14 -15.18
C LYS A 331 14.72 -4.48 -16.18
N THR A 332 14.17 -5.69 -16.07
CA THR A 332 13.19 -6.24 -17.03
C THR A 332 11.95 -6.70 -16.28
N ILE A 333 10.83 -6.01 -16.48
CA ILE A 333 9.49 -6.30 -15.94
C ILE A 333 8.40 -5.74 -16.85
#